data_AF-A0A3P3DLN1-F1
#
_entry.id   AF-A0A3P3DLN1-F1
#
_cell.length_a   1.000
_cell.length_b   1.000
_cell.length_c   1.000
_cell.angle_alpha   90.00
_cell.angle_beta   90.00
_cell.angle_gamma   90.00
#
_symmetry.space_group_name_H-M   'P 1'
#
loop_
_entity.id
_entity.type
_entity.pdbx_description
1 polymer ?
#
loop_
_entity_poly.entity_id
_entity_poly.type
_entity_poly.pdbx_seq_one_letter_code
_entity_poly.pdbx_strand_id
1 'polypeptide(L)'
;MTILILGVILWAAVFLAGAKLPGGKGAKHGLAALAVVLMVVGYRQAEGAFYWGRSPMLTGINNLLVLIAIYLGAAHGMKTALGRALPHPLLLSVLLWAVAHLLVNGDTPSFVLFGGLGLWALVQMAVSPRAAAVPAKPVKFEAFALIGAILVFGVIAMIHKALGYPVFG
;
A
#
# COMPACT_ATOMS: atom_id res chain seq x y z
N MET A 1 -16.24 -1.64 -12.24
CA MET A 1 -16.14 -2.49 -11.02
C MET A 1 -15.43 -3.82 -11.26
N THR A 2 -15.82 -4.64 -12.24
CA THR A 2 -15.23 -5.98 -12.48
C THR A 2 -13.70 -5.98 -12.63
N ILE A 3 -13.14 -5.06 -13.42
CA ILE A 3 -11.70 -4.92 -13.61
C ILE A 3 -10.97 -4.67 -12.29
N LEU A 4 -11.53 -3.82 -11.42
CA LEU A 4 -10.97 -3.50 -10.12
C LEU A 4 -10.93 -4.75 -9.21
N ILE A 5 -12.04 -5.48 -9.15
CA ILE A 5 -12.15 -6.72 -8.38
C ILE A 5 -11.10 -7.74 -8.87
N LEU A 6 -10.97 -7.92 -10.18
CA LEU A 6 -9.97 -8.82 -10.76
C LEU A 6 -8.55 -8.40 -10.42
N GLY A 7 -8.25 -7.09 -10.44
CA GLY A 7 -6.96 -6.57 -9.99
C GLY A 7 -6.65 -6.94 -8.54
N VAL A 8 -7.61 -6.72 -7.62
CA VAL A 8 -7.49 -7.05 -6.20
C VAL A 8 -7.33 -8.56 -5.97
N ILE A 9 -8.14 -9.38 -6.65
CA ILE A 9 -8.03 -10.85 -6.56
C ILE A 9 -6.68 -11.33 -7.08
N LEU A 10 -6.24 -10.82 -8.23
CA LEU A 10 -4.95 -11.19 -8.82
C LEU A 10 -3.80 -10.84 -7.89
N TRP A 11 -3.82 -9.64 -7.31
CA TRP A 11 -2.85 -9.24 -6.28
C TRP A 11 -2.82 -10.23 -5.13
N ALA A 12 -3.98 -10.48 -4.51
CA ALA A 12 -4.07 -11.37 -3.36
C ALA A 12 -3.56 -12.78 -3.71
N ALA A 13 -3.97 -13.35 -4.85
CA ALA A 13 -3.56 -14.67 -5.31
C ALA A 13 -2.04 -14.75 -5.53
N VAL A 14 -1.44 -13.75 -6.18
CA VAL A 14 0.01 -13.71 -6.47
C VAL A 14 0.84 -13.71 -5.18
N PHE A 15 0.46 -12.91 -4.19
CA PHE A 15 1.22 -12.81 -2.96
C PHE A 15 0.96 -13.97 -1.99
N LEU A 16 -0.28 -14.46 -1.89
CA LEU A 16 -0.63 -15.63 -1.07
C LEU A 16 -0.01 -16.92 -1.61
N ALA A 17 0.08 -17.07 -2.95
CA ALA A 17 0.79 -18.20 -3.55
C ALA A 17 2.28 -18.20 -3.18
N GLY A 18 2.89 -17.02 -2.99
CA GLY A 18 4.26 -16.89 -2.52
C GLY A 18 5.25 -17.67 -3.40
N ALA A 19 5.98 -18.62 -2.81
CA ALA A 19 6.93 -19.47 -3.52
C ALA A 19 6.28 -20.55 -4.42
N LYS A 20 4.98 -20.83 -4.23
CA LYS A 20 4.23 -21.83 -5.02
C LYS A 20 3.79 -21.31 -6.39
N LEU A 21 3.97 -20.01 -6.66
CA LEU A 21 3.59 -19.41 -7.93
C LEU A 21 4.48 -19.95 -9.06
N PRO A 22 3.91 -20.56 -10.12
CA PRO A 22 4.69 -21.03 -11.26
C PRO A 22 5.36 -19.86 -11.99
N GLY A 23 6.54 -20.11 -12.58
CA GLY A 23 7.31 -19.09 -13.30
C GLY A 23 8.21 -18.20 -12.41
N GLY A 24 8.25 -18.45 -11.10
CA GLY A 24 9.21 -17.86 -10.18
C GLY A 24 9.08 -16.34 -10.00
N LYS A 25 10.19 -15.67 -9.64
CA LYS A 25 10.19 -14.24 -9.29
C LYS A 25 9.76 -13.33 -10.45
N GLY A 26 10.14 -13.67 -11.69
CA GLY A 26 9.78 -12.89 -12.88
C GLY A 26 8.27 -12.84 -13.09
N ALA A 27 7.62 -14.02 -13.08
CA ALA A 27 6.17 -14.13 -13.17
C ALA A 27 5.47 -13.39 -12.03
N LYS A 28 5.98 -13.52 -10.80
CA LYS A 28 5.44 -12.79 -9.64
C LYS A 28 5.43 -11.27 -9.85
N HIS A 29 6.55 -10.70 -10.28
CA HIS A 29 6.63 -9.25 -10.50
C HIS A 29 5.74 -8.80 -11.66
N GLY A 30 5.71 -9.55 -12.76
CA GLY A 30 4.86 -9.24 -13.92
C GLY A 30 3.38 -9.28 -13.56
N LEU A 31 2.91 -10.31 -12.85
CA LEU A 31 1.52 -10.42 -12.42
C LEU A 31 1.14 -9.39 -11.35
N ALA A 32 2.06 -9.04 -10.44
CA ALA A 32 1.83 -7.98 -9.48
C ALA A 32 1.71 -6.61 -10.18
N ALA A 33 2.54 -6.33 -11.18
CA ALA A 33 2.44 -5.11 -11.99
C ALA A 33 1.12 -5.08 -12.77
N LEU A 34 0.72 -6.20 -13.38
CA LEU A 34 -0.57 -6.34 -14.04
C LEU A 34 -1.73 -6.08 -13.07
N ALA A 35 -1.68 -6.63 -11.86
CA ALA A 35 -2.70 -6.40 -10.84
C ALA A 35 -2.85 -4.91 -10.50
N VAL A 36 -1.74 -4.18 -10.35
CA VAL A 36 -1.75 -2.72 -10.13
C VAL A 36 -2.36 -1.98 -11.32
N VAL A 37 -2.02 -2.35 -12.56
CA VAL A 37 -2.62 -1.73 -13.76
C VAL A 37 -4.14 -1.94 -13.78
N LEU A 38 -4.59 -3.17 -13.51
CA LEU A 38 -6.01 -3.49 -13.41
C LEU A 38 -6.70 -2.69 -12.31
N MET A 39 -6.06 -2.52 -11.14
CA MET A 39 -6.59 -1.67 -10.07
C MET A 39 -6.72 -0.22 -10.51
N VAL A 40 -5.69 0.37 -11.12
CA VAL A 40 -5.70 1.78 -11.54
C VAL A 40 -6.77 2.03 -12.61
N VAL A 41 -6.78 1.21 -13.67
CA VAL A 41 -7.77 1.33 -14.75
C VAL A 41 -9.17 1.05 -14.23
N GLY A 42 -9.32 -0.03 -13.45
CA GLY A 42 -10.61 -0.46 -12.90
C GLY A 42 -11.19 0.55 -11.92
N TYR A 43 -10.36 1.19 -11.10
CA TYR A 43 -10.79 2.23 -10.16
C TYR A 43 -11.29 3.48 -10.89
N ARG A 44 -10.56 3.95 -11.91
CA ARG A 44 -10.94 5.13 -12.70
C ARG A 44 -12.25 4.97 -13.46
N GLN A 45 -12.63 3.73 -13.78
CA GLN A 45 -13.86 3.41 -14.51
C GLN A 45 -14.98 2.92 -13.59
N ALA A 46 -14.72 2.71 -12.31
CA ALA A 46 -15.70 2.15 -11.40
C ALA A 46 -16.64 3.25 -10.87
N GLU A 47 -17.93 2.99 -11.01
CA GLU A 47 -18.99 3.75 -10.35
C GLU A 47 -19.52 2.97 -9.15
N GLY A 48 -20.12 3.67 -8.20
CA GLY A 48 -20.71 3.06 -7.03
C GLY A 48 -21.31 4.10 -6.08
N ALA A 49 -21.88 3.61 -4.98
CA ALA A 49 -22.44 4.47 -3.96
C ALA A 49 -21.32 5.27 -3.26
N PHE A 50 -21.62 6.52 -2.96
CA PHE A 50 -20.81 7.43 -2.16
C PHE A 50 -21.45 7.58 -0.78
N TYR A 51 -20.62 7.54 0.25
CA TYR A 51 -21.03 7.58 1.67
C TYR A 51 -20.41 8.77 2.39
N TRP A 52 -19.11 9.01 2.18
CA TRP A 52 -18.41 10.19 2.70
C TRP A 52 -17.19 10.54 1.84
N GLY A 53 -16.67 11.75 2.05
CA GLY A 53 -15.47 12.22 1.37
C GLY A 53 -14.52 12.90 2.33
N ARG A 54 -13.46 13.45 1.75
CA ARG A 54 -12.43 14.21 2.45
C ARG A 54 -12.97 15.46 3.16
N SER A 55 -12.32 15.80 4.26
CA SER A 55 -12.33 17.14 4.86
C SER A 55 -10.87 17.58 5.08
N PRO A 56 -10.59 18.87 5.34
CA PRO A 56 -9.21 19.33 5.59
C PRO A 56 -8.54 18.56 6.74
N MET A 57 -9.28 18.30 7.82
CA MET A 57 -8.80 17.52 8.97
C MET A 57 -8.47 16.07 8.57
N LEU A 58 -9.41 15.37 7.91
CA LEU A 58 -9.21 13.97 7.51
C LEU A 58 -8.09 13.84 6.47
N THR A 59 -7.93 14.84 5.60
CA THR A 59 -6.82 14.90 4.63
C THR A 59 -5.47 15.01 5.34
N GLY A 60 -5.37 15.86 6.38
CA GLY A 60 -4.15 15.96 7.19
C GLY A 60 -3.81 14.64 7.89
N ILE A 61 -4.80 13.99 8.49
CA ILE A 61 -4.64 12.68 9.14
C ILE A 61 -4.22 11.62 8.10
N ASN A 62 -4.92 11.53 6.97
CA ASN A 62 -4.58 10.63 5.87
C ASN A 62 -3.12 10.82 5.43
N ASN A 63 -2.69 12.06 5.20
CA ASN A 63 -1.34 12.34 4.70
C ASN A 63 -0.26 11.91 5.69
N LEU A 64 -0.49 12.13 6.99
CA LEU A 64 0.41 11.63 8.03
C LEU A 64 0.47 10.10 8.04
N LEU A 65 -0.67 9.42 7.98
CA LEU A 65 -0.73 7.95 7.96
C LEU A 65 -0.06 7.37 6.70
N VAL A 66 -0.26 7.98 5.53
CA VAL A 66 0.39 7.58 4.29
C VAL A 66 1.91 7.80 4.36
N LEU A 67 2.37 8.92 4.94
CA LEU A 67 3.80 9.15 5.14
C LEU A 67 4.43 8.09 6.05
N ILE A 68 3.77 7.76 7.16
CA ILE A 68 4.19 6.67 8.06
C ILE A 68 4.19 5.34 7.30
N ALA A 69 3.18 5.06 6.48
CA ALA A 69 3.10 3.85 5.68
C ALA A 69 4.29 3.73 4.71
N ILE A 70 4.61 4.80 3.96
CA ILE A 70 5.75 4.82 3.04
C ILE A 70 7.05 4.63 3.81
N TYR A 71 7.22 5.31 4.95
CA TYR A 71 8.38 5.17 5.81
C TYR A 71 8.55 3.72 6.29
N LEU A 72 7.50 3.04 6.74
CA LEU A 72 7.58 1.63 7.15
C LEU A 72 8.02 0.70 6.00
N GLY A 73 7.55 0.98 4.78
CA GLY A 73 7.99 0.27 3.58
C GLY A 73 9.48 0.49 3.29
N ALA A 74 9.93 1.75 3.35
CA ALA A 74 11.34 2.11 3.18
C ALA A 74 12.23 1.50 4.28
N ALA A 75 11.83 1.61 5.54
CA ALA A 75 12.50 1.04 6.70
C ALA A 75 12.68 -0.48 6.57
N HIS A 76 11.64 -1.19 6.11
CA HIS A 76 11.72 -2.62 5.82
C HIS A 76 12.76 -2.93 4.74
N GLY A 77 12.67 -2.26 3.58
CA GLY A 77 13.57 -2.48 2.44
C GLY A 77 15.03 -2.13 2.74
N MET A 78 15.25 -1.05 3.50
CA MET A 78 16.58 -0.59 3.90
C MET A 78 17.15 -1.36 5.10
N LYS A 79 16.34 -2.22 5.75
CA LYS A 79 16.69 -3.02 6.93
C LYS A 79 17.10 -2.14 8.13
N THR A 80 16.35 -1.07 8.37
CA THR A 80 16.58 -0.17 9.51
C THR A 80 16.15 -0.81 10.85
N ALA A 81 16.45 -0.19 11.98
CA ALA A 81 16.10 -0.74 13.29
C ALA A 81 14.58 -0.83 13.48
N LEU A 82 13.85 0.23 13.13
CA LEU A 82 12.39 0.25 13.19
C LEU A 82 11.76 -0.75 12.20
N GLY A 83 12.34 -0.88 11.00
CA GLY A 83 11.95 -1.90 10.03
C GLY A 83 12.23 -3.35 10.48
N ARG A 84 12.98 -3.55 11.56
CA ARG A 84 13.29 -4.88 12.14
C ARG A 84 12.59 -5.13 13.47
N ALA A 85 12.15 -4.07 14.16
CA ALA A 85 11.39 -4.17 15.39
C ALA A 85 9.96 -4.73 15.18
N LEU A 86 9.40 -4.56 13.98
CA LEU A 86 8.05 -4.98 13.66
C LEU A 86 8.02 -6.39 13.04
N PRO A 87 7.00 -7.23 13.35
CA PRO A 87 6.88 -8.56 12.76
C PRO A 87 6.65 -8.56 11.23
N HIS A 88 5.85 -7.61 10.73
CA HIS A 88 5.46 -7.53 9.31
C HIS A 88 5.43 -6.08 8.81
N PRO A 89 6.55 -5.33 8.88
CA PRO A 89 6.60 -3.89 8.59
C PRO A 89 6.05 -3.54 7.19
N LEU A 90 6.31 -4.37 6.17
CA LEU A 90 5.79 -4.16 4.82
C LEU A 90 4.27 -4.37 4.72
N LEU A 91 3.72 -5.36 5.42
CA LEU A 91 2.26 -5.58 5.42
C LEU A 91 1.55 -4.53 6.28
N LEU A 92 2.19 -4.06 7.35
CA LEU A 92 1.69 -2.96 8.19
C LEU A 92 1.68 -1.66 7.40
N SER A 93 2.69 -1.43 6.55
CA SER A 93 2.69 -0.32 5.58
C SER A 93 1.45 -0.35 4.68
N VAL A 94 1.14 -1.50 4.06
CA VAL A 94 -0.05 -1.62 3.19
C VAL A 94 -1.36 -1.47 3.98
N LEU A 95 -1.44 -2.05 5.18
CA LEU A 95 -2.63 -1.92 6.02
C LEU A 95 -2.88 -0.45 6.42
N LEU A 96 -1.83 0.26 6.83
CA LEU A 96 -1.93 1.68 7.19
C LEU A 96 -2.31 2.54 5.99
N TRP A 97 -1.74 2.24 4.81
CA TRP A 97 -2.12 2.87 3.55
C TRP A 97 -3.61 2.66 3.25
N ALA A 98 -4.10 1.43 3.36
CA ALA A 98 -5.50 1.09 3.13
C ALA A 98 -6.43 1.86 4.08
N VAL A 99 -6.14 1.84 5.39
CA VAL A 99 -6.90 2.58 6.40
C VAL A 99 -6.93 4.07 6.08
N ALA A 100 -5.77 4.67 5.78
CA ALA A 100 -5.68 6.08 5.46
C ALA A 100 -6.60 6.45 4.28
N HIS A 101 -6.55 5.67 3.20
CA HIS A 101 -7.36 5.95 2.01
C HIS A 101 -8.86 5.77 2.26
N LEU A 102 -9.26 4.80 3.08
CA LEU A 102 -10.66 4.63 3.46
C LEU A 102 -11.19 5.78 4.31
N LEU A 103 -10.35 6.45 5.11
CA LEU A 103 -10.78 7.61 5.89
C LEU A 103 -11.29 8.76 5.02
N VAL A 104 -10.68 8.97 3.84
CA VAL A 104 -10.98 10.11 2.96
C VAL A 104 -11.78 9.74 1.70
N ASN A 105 -11.85 8.45 1.34
CA ASN A 105 -12.59 7.95 0.18
C ASN A 105 -13.66 6.94 0.62
N GLY A 106 -14.81 7.46 1.04
CA GLY A 106 -15.97 6.66 1.44
C GLY A 106 -16.86 6.33 0.26
N ASP A 107 -16.38 5.54 -0.69
CA ASP A 107 -17.16 5.08 -1.84
C ASP A 107 -16.95 3.58 -2.11
N THR A 108 -17.87 2.98 -2.90
CA THR A 108 -17.81 1.54 -3.20
C THR A 108 -16.49 1.13 -3.88
N PRO A 109 -15.97 1.84 -4.91
CA PRO A 109 -14.67 1.50 -5.50
C PRO A 109 -13.52 1.49 -4.48
N SER A 110 -13.49 2.44 -3.55
CA SER A 110 -12.47 2.54 -2.51
C SER A 110 -12.56 1.40 -1.49
N PHE A 111 -13.77 0.99 -1.12
CA PHE A 111 -13.96 -0.20 -0.27
C PHE A 111 -13.44 -1.47 -0.95
N VAL A 112 -13.67 -1.63 -2.25
CA VAL A 112 -13.15 -2.77 -2.99
C VAL A 112 -11.63 -2.73 -3.05
N LEU A 113 -11.04 -1.59 -3.44
CA LEU A 113 -9.59 -1.47 -3.60
C LEU A 113 -8.84 -1.54 -2.27
N PHE A 114 -9.08 -0.56 -1.40
CA PHE A 114 -8.32 -0.41 -0.17
C PHE A 114 -8.79 -1.38 0.90
N GLY A 115 -10.10 -1.65 1.00
CA GLY A 115 -10.60 -2.71 1.89
C GLY A 115 -10.09 -4.09 1.47
N GLY A 116 -10.05 -4.39 0.17
CA GLY A 116 -9.48 -5.63 -0.36
C GLY A 116 -7.98 -5.77 -0.08
N LEU A 117 -7.19 -4.71 -0.30
CA LEU A 117 -5.76 -4.70 0.04
C LEU A 117 -5.51 -4.81 1.56
N GLY A 118 -6.33 -4.15 2.37
CA GLY A 118 -6.26 -4.23 3.83
C GLY A 118 -6.57 -5.64 4.35
N LEU A 119 -7.65 -6.25 3.83
CA LEU A 119 -8.00 -7.64 4.16
C LEU A 119 -6.91 -8.60 3.72
N TRP A 120 -6.38 -8.45 2.50
CA TRP A 120 -5.25 -9.24 2.03
C TRP A 120 -4.04 -9.08 2.96
N ALA A 121 -3.69 -7.86 3.37
CA ALA A 121 -2.56 -7.62 4.26
C ALA A 121 -2.72 -8.36 5.60
N LEU A 122 -3.91 -8.33 6.20
CA LEU A 122 -4.23 -9.06 7.43
C LEU A 122 -4.12 -10.58 7.25
N VAL A 123 -4.70 -11.13 6.18
CA VAL A 123 -4.59 -12.57 5.86
C VAL A 123 -3.13 -12.95 5.62
N GLN A 124 -2.39 -12.15 4.86
CA GLN A 124 -0.98 -12.39 4.57
C GLN A 124 -0.15 -12.36 5.85
N MET A 125 -0.41 -11.46 6.81
CA MET A 125 0.26 -11.47 8.11
C MET A 125 -0.01 -12.75 8.88
N ALA A 126 -1.25 -13.24 8.89
CA ALA A 126 -1.64 -14.45 9.60
C ALA A 126 -0.95 -15.71 9.07
N VAL A 127 -0.72 -15.79 7.75
CA VAL A 127 -0.15 -16.99 7.10
C VAL A 127 1.35 -16.90 6.82
N SER A 128 1.96 -15.71 6.93
CA SER A 128 3.39 -15.53 6.63
C SER A 128 4.25 -15.62 7.88
N PRO A 129 5.49 -16.12 7.78
CA PRO A 129 6.42 -16.04 8.88
C PRO A 129 6.74 -14.56 9.21
N ARG A 130 7.10 -14.32 10.48
CA ARG A 130 7.59 -13.02 10.93
C ARG A 130 8.91 -12.69 10.23
N ALA A 131 9.20 -11.40 10.08
CA ALA A 131 10.47 -10.94 9.54
C ALA A 131 11.64 -11.55 10.32
N ALA A 132 12.62 -12.11 9.60
CA ALA A 132 13.81 -12.68 10.23
C ALA A 132 14.57 -11.61 11.02
N ALA A 133 15.03 -11.99 12.21
CA ALA A 133 15.92 -11.20 13.04
C ALA A 133 17.29 -11.12 12.38
N VAL A 134 17.49 -10.11 11.53
CA VAL A 134 18.79 -9.76 10.96
C VAL A 134 19.28 -8.48 11.63
N PRO A 135 20.61 -8.30 11.80
CA PRO A 135 21.16 -7.09 12.40
C PRO A 135 20.64 -5.83 11.70
N ALA A 136 20.16 -4.89 12.50
CA ALA A 136 19.74 -3.59 12.00
C ALA A 136 20.92 -2.83 11.41
N LYS A 137 20.66 -2.07 10.34
CA LYS A 137 21.65 -1.12 9.83
C LYS A 137 21.85 0.05 10.79
N PRO A 138 22.99 0.77 10.69
CA PRO A 138 23.24 1.96 11.50
C PRO A 138 22.14 3.03 11.38
N VAL A 139 21.96 3.84 12.43
CA VAL A 139 20.87 4.83 12.53
C VAL A 139 20.76 5.80 11.35
N LYS A 140 21.86 6.11 10.65
CA LYS A 140 21.83 6.94 9.44
C LYS A 140 20.90 6.39 8.35
N PHE A 141 20.64 5.08 8.33
CA PHE A 141 19.69 4.48 7.40
C PHE A 141 18.23 4.80 7.76
N GLU A 142 17.92 5.12 9.03
CA GLU A 142 16.60 5.67 9.40
C GLU A 142 16.40 7.05 8.78
N ALA A 143 17.42 7.92 8.86
CA ALA A 143 17.38 9.23 8.23
C ALA A 143 17.19 9.11 6.71
N PHE A 144 17.92 8.20 6.05
CA PHE A 144 17.73 7.96 4.62
C PHE A 144 16.36 7.38 4.28
N ALA A 145 15.81 6.49 5.11
CA ALA A 145 14.46 5.96 4.92
C ALA A 145 13.41 7.07 5.05
N LEU A 146 13.55 7.97 6.03
CA LEU A 146 12.67 9.12 6.22
C LEU A 146 12.75 10.11 5.05
N ILE A 147 13.96 10.48 4.63
CA ILE A 147 14.16 11.37 3.47
C ILE A 147 13.55 10.74 2.22
N GLY A 148 13.82 9.46 1.97
CA GLY A 148 13.24 8.72 0.86
C GLY A 148 11.71 8.69 0.92
N ALA A 149 11.13 8.50 2.11
CA ALA A 149 9.69 8.49 2.29
C ALA A 149 9.04 9.85 1.97
N ILE A 150 9.66 10.95 2.40
CA ILE A 150 9.18 12.32 2.08
C ILE A 150 9.24 12.58 0.57
N LEU A 151 10.34 12.20 -0.09
CA LEU A 151 10.49 12.36 -1.54
C LEU A 151 9.46 11.53 -2.32
N VAL A 152 9.29 10.25 -1.95
CA VAL A 152 8.31 9.35 -2.57
C VAL A 152 6.89 9.84 -2.33
N PHE A 153 6.57 10.31 -1.13
CA PHE A 153 5.28 10.93 -0.82
C PHE A 153 5.01 12.14 -1.72
N GLY A 154 6.00 13.02 -1.91
CA GLY A 154 5.88 14.16 -2.83
C GLY A 154 5.58 13.73 -4.27
N VAL A 155 6.28 12.72 -4.79
CA VAL A 155 6.02 12.16 -6.13
C VAL A 155 4.62 11.58 -6.24
N ILE A 156 4.19 10.79 -5.26
CA ILE A 156 2.84 10.21 -5.21
C ILE A 156 1.79 11.31 -5.19
N ALA A 157 1.99 12.37 -4.39
CA ALA A 157 1.08 13.50 -4.31
C ALA A 157 0.97 14.27 -5.63
N MET A 158 2.07 14.43 -6.36
CA MET A 158 2.05 15.04 -7.70
C MET A 158 1.28 14.18 -8.70
N ILE A 159 1.49 12.86 -8.70
CA ILE A 159 0.77 11.93 -9.58
C ILE A 159 -0.73 11.97 -9.27
N HIS A 160 -1.10 11.92 -8.00
CA HIS A 160 -2.50 11.99 -7.55
C HIS A 160 -3.16 13.29 -8.03
N LYS A 161 -2.50 14.43 -7.85
CA LYS A 161 -2.98 15.73 -8.36
C LYS A 161 -3.15 15.71 -9.88
N ALA A 162 -2.16 15.18 -10.63
CA ALA A 162 -2.22 15.10 -12.09
C ALA A 162 -3.36 14.19 -12.60
N LEU A 163 -3.73 13.18 -11.82
CA LEU A 163 -4.85 12.27 -12.12
C LEU A 163 -6.23 12.80 -11.69
N GLY A 164 -6.29 13.99 -11.07
CA GLY A 164 -7.53 14.62 -10.61
C GLY A 164 -7.89 14.35 -9.14
N TYR A 165 -6.98 13.75 -8.37
CA TYR A 165 -7.18 13.42 -6.95
C TYR A 165 -6.20 14.24 -6.08
N PRO A 166 -6.44 15.53 -5.82
CA PRO A 166 -5.48 16.34 -5.06
C PRO A 166 -5.20 15.74 -3.67
N VAL A 167 -3.96 15.79 -3.16
CA VAL A 167 -3.62 15.23 -1.83
C VAL A 167 -3.63 16.30 -0.73
N PHE A 168 -3.62 17.57 -1.12
CA PHE A 168 -3.71 18.73 -0.23
C PHE A 168 -4.94 19.57 -0.58
N GLY A 169 -5.39 20.44 0.33
CA GLY A 169 -6.61 21.25 0.20
C GLY A 169 -7.73 20.73 1.08
#